data_AF-A0A2I0K6U3-F1
#
_entry.id   AF-A0A2I0K6U3-F1
#
_cell.length_a   1.000
_cell.length_b   1.000
_cell.length_c   1.000
_cell.angle_alpha   90.00
_cell.angle_beta   90.00
_cell.angle_gamma   90.00
#
_symmetry.space_group_name_H-M   'P 1'
#
loop_
_entity.id
_entity.type
_entity.pdbx_description
1 polymer ?
#
loop_
_entity_poly.entity_id
_entity_poly.type
_entity_poly.pdbx_seq_one_letter_code
_entity_poly.pdbx_strand_id
1 'polypeptide(L)'
;MAVFKRRACAAAAATVLVLVVIGAVAGALSSSRQRSSGQEKEEMQSLSYSTMAASWERAGHLNEHVVDDPEEVASMVEMSTRNSTERRKLGFFSCATGNPIDDCWRCDPNWHKNRKRLADCGIGFGRNAIGGRDGRFYV
;
A
#
# COMPACT_ATOMS: atom_id res chain seq x y z
N MET A 1 -37.66 -30.20 44.87
CA MET A 1 -37.97 -29.50 43.59
C MET A 1 -37.82 -27.97 43.67
N ALA A 2 -36.88 -27.42 44.45
CA ALA A 2 -36.71 -25.96 44.61
C ALA A 2 -35.41 -25.39 43.99
N VAL A 3 -34.43 -26.23 43.70
CA VAL A 3 -33.13 -25.80 43.14
C VAL A 3 -33.18 -25.65 41.62
N PHE A 4 -34.00 -26.45 40.93
CA PHE A 4 -34.17 -26.39 39.47
C PHE A 4 -34.90 -25.11 39.01
N LYS A 5 -35.86 -24.62 39.81
CA LYS A 5 -36.54 -23.33 39.57
C LYS A 5 -35.60 -22.13 39.67
N ARG A 6 -34.63 -22.15 40.60
CA ARG A 6 -33.66 -21.05 40.78
C ARG A 6 -32.67 -20.94 39.62
N ARG A 7 -32.24 -22.07 39.05
CA ARG A 7 -31.34 -22.10 37.87
C ARG A 7 -32.04 -21.66 36.59
N ALA A 8 -33.31 -22.03 36.41
CA ALA A 8 -34.12 -21.57 35.28
C ALA A 8 -34.39 -20.05 35.31
N CYS A 9 -34.67 -19.47 36.49
CA CYS A 9 -34.83 -18.02 36.64
C CYS A 9 -33.53 -17.23 36.42
N ALA A 10 -32.39 -17.75 36.86
CA ALA A 10 -31.09 -17.09 36.66
C ALA A 10 -30.66 -17.09 35.18
N ALA A 11 -30.90 -18.18 34.46
CA ALA A 11 -30.61 -18.27 33.02
C ALA A 11 -31.50 -17.32 32.20
N ALA A 12 -32.79 -17.20 32.54
CA ALA A 12 -33.70 -16.26 31.89
C ALA A 12 -33.37 -14.78 32.17
N ALA A 13 -32.91 -14.47 33.39
CA ALA A 13 -32.47 -13.11 33.71
C ALA A 13 -31.18 -12.71 32.96
N ALA A 14 -30.25 -13.66 32.78
CA ALA A 14 -29.02 -13.42 32.04
C ALA A 14 -29.26 -13.20 30.54
N THR A 15 -30.17 -13.95 29.91
CA THR A 15 -30.50 -13.76 28.50
C THR A 15 -31.22 -12.42 28.24
N VAL A 16 -32.10 -12.00 29.14
CA VAL A 16 -32.76 -10.68 29.06
C VAL A 16 -31.73 -9.54 29.18
N LEU A 17 -30.78 -9.63 30.10
CA LEU A 17 -29.72 -8.63 30.23
C LEU A 17 -28.85 -8.53 28.97
N VAL A 18 -28.49 -9.65 28.36
CA VAL A 18 -27.70 -9.66 27.11
C VAL A 18 -28.48 -8.99 25.97
N LEU A 19 -29.78 -9.26 25.81
CA LEU A 19 -30.60 -8.63 24.78
C LEU A 19 -30.77 -7.12 24.99
N VAL A 20 -30.90 -6.67 26.25
CA VAL A 20 -30.96 -5.23 26.60
C VAL A 20 -29.65 -4.54 26.25
N VAL A 21 -28.51 -5.15 26.55
CA VAL A 21 -27.18 -4.60 26.20
C VAL A 21 -27.04 -4.49 24.69
N ILE A 22 -27.35 -5.54 23.93
CA ILE A 22 -27.30 -5.54 22.46
C ILE A 22 -28.18 -4.42 21.86
N GLY A 23 -29.40 -4.26 22.37
CA GLY A 23 -30.32 -3.19 21.96
C GLY A 23 -29.75 -1.79 22.23
N ALA A 24 -29.10 -1.58 23.38
CA ALA A 24 -28.46 -0.31 23.72
C ALA A 24 -27.26 0.01 22.81
N VAL A 25 -26.42 -0.97 22.46
CA VAL A 25 -25.28 -0.74 21.54
C VAL A 25 -25.74 -0.48 20.11
N ALA A 26 -26.78 -1.19 19.65
CA ALA A 26 -27.39 -0.95 18.34
C ALA A 26 -28.04 0.44 18.26
N GLY A 27 -28.73 0.88 19.34
CA GLY A 27 -29.26 2.23 19.46
C GLY A 27 -28.17 3.31 19.44
N ALA A 28 -27.05 3.08 20.12
CA ALA A 28 -25.91 3.99 20.13
C ALA A 28 -25.25 4.12 18.75
N LEU A 29 -25.05 3.01 18.02
CA LEU A 29 -24.52 3.05 16.64
C LEU A 29 -25.46 3.75 15.65
N SER A 30 -26.78 3.59 15.85
CA SER A 30 -27.79 4.22 15.01
C SER A 30 -27.86 5.73 15.25
N SER A 31 -27.70 6.17 16.50
CA SER A 31 -27.66 7.60 16.88
C SER A 31 -26.47 8.33 16.24
N SER A 32 -25.31 7.67 16.09
CA SER A 32 -24.16 8.25 15.39
C SER A 32 -24.31 8.38 13.87
N ARG A 33 -25.29 7.70 13.25
CA ARG A 33 -25.47 7.68 11.78
C ARG A 33 -26.43 8.76 11.24
N GLN A 34 -27.06 9.56 12.12
CA GLN A 34 -28.09 10.54 11.75
C GLN A 34 -27.66 12.02 11.81
N ARG A 35 -26.39 12.34 12.06
CA ARG A 35 -25.89 13.73 12.10
C ARG A 35 -25.06 14.08 10.85
N SER A 36 -25.67 13.94 9.68
CA SER A 36 -25.18 14.59 8.46
C SER A 36 -26.35 14.86 7.52
N SER A 37 -27.04 15.98 7.75
CA SER A 37 -27.90 16.61 6.76
C SER A 37 -27.93 18.12 7.06
N GLY A 38 -27.45 18.91 6.10
CA GLY A 38 -27.41 20.37 6.17
C GLY A 38 -26.88 20.93 4.85
N GLN A 39 -27.79 21.36 3.98
CA GLN A 39 -27.58 22.05 2.70
C GLN A 39 -26.59 23.22 2.78
N GLU A 40 -25.80 23.41 1.72
CA GLU A 40 -25.49 24.75 1.24
C GLU A 40 -25.64 24.82 -0.29
N LYS A 41 -26.14 25.97 -0.73
CA LYS A 41 -26.59 26.34 -2.07
C LYS A 41 -25.39 26.64 -2.96
N GLU A 42 -25.42 26.28 -4.25
CA GLU A 42 -24.71 27.07 -5.26
C GLU A 42 -25.55 27.19 -6.54
N GLU A 43 -26.11 28.39 -6.68
CA GLU A 43 -26.60 28.97 -7.91
C GLU A 43 -25.40 29.58 -8.65
N MET A 44 -25.30 29.32 -9.96
CA MET A 44 -24.51 30.08 -10.95
C MET A 44 -22.98 29.84 -11.01
N GLN A 45 -22.57 28.73 -11.64
CA GLN A 45 -21.23 28.58 -12.24
C GLN A 45 -21.27 28.07 -13.70
N SER A 46 -22.39 28.26 -14.40
CA SER A 46 -22.42 28.12 -15.86
C SER A 46 -21.77 29.37 -16.47
N LEU A 47 -20.44 29.37 -16.60
CA LEU A 47 -19.65 30.15 -17.57
C LEU A 47 -18.12 30.09 -17.33
N SER A 48 -17.61 29.26 -16.40
CA SER A 48 -16.16 29.17 -16.12
C SER A 48 -15.55 27.76 -16.23
N TYR A 49 -16.13 26.84 -17.00
CA TYR A 49 -15.55 25.49 -17.21
C TYR A 49 -14.92 25.27 -18.60
N SER A 50 -15.15 26.19 -19.54
CA SER A 50 -14.77 25.97 -20.95
C SER A 50 -13.30 26.19 -21.27
N THR A 51 -12.52 26.82 -20.38
CA THR A 51 -11.07 27.07 -20.65
C THR A 51 -10.18 25.90 -20.23
N MET A 52 -10.54 25.16 -19.17
CA MET A 52 -9.69 24.08 -18.65
C MET A 52 -9.79 22.77 -19.45
N ALA A 53 -10.98 22.46 -19.98
CA ALA A 53 -11.17 21.29 -20.85
C ALA A 53 -10.41 21.44 -22.19
N ALA A 54 -10.39 22.66 -22.75
CA ALA A 54 -9.64 22.95 -23.98
C ALA A 54 -8.11 23.00 -23.75
N SER A 55 -7.67 23.28 -22.52
CA SER A 55 -6.26 23.20 -22.13
C SER A 55 -5.76 21.77 -21.98
N TRP A 56 -6.64 20.85 -21.54
CA TRP A 56 -6.30 19.43 -21.35
C TRP A 56 -6.00 18.72 -22.68
N GLU A 57 -6.77 19.00 -23.74
CA GLU A 57 -6.52 18.41 -25.06
C GLU A 57 -5.23 18.91 -25.74
N ARG A 58 -4.74 20.10 -25.36
CA ARG A 58 -3.45 20.64 -25.85
C ARG A 58 -2.25 20.20 -25.00
N ALA A 59 -2.49 19.65 -23.81
CA ALA A 59 -1.49 19.04 -22.94
C ALA A 59 -1.30 17.53 -23.21
N GLY A 60 -1.61 17.06 -24.43
CA GLY A 60 -1.35 15.70 -24.91
C GLY A 60 0.14 15.32 -25.02
N HIS A 61 1.00 16.03 -24.31
CA HIS A 61 2.36 15.61 -23.98
C HIS A 61 2.38 15.32 -22.47
N LEU A 62 1.55 14.34 -22.07
CA LEU A 62 1.62 13.74 -20.75
C LEU A 62 3.05 13.23 -20.58
N ASN A 63 3.66 13.55 -19.45
CA ASN A 63 5.01 13.15 -19.09
C ASN A 63 5.28 11.69 -19.51
N GLU A 64 6.06 11.50 -20.58
CA GLU A 64 6.48 10.21 -21.16
C GLU A 64 7.06 9.23 -20.11
N HIS A 65 7.48 9.76 -18.95
CA HIS A 65 8.09 9.02 -17.86
C HIS A 65 7.18 8.83 -16.63
N VAL A 66 5.90 9.19 -16.72
CA VAL A 66 4.93 8.84 -15.68
C VAL A 66 4.55 7.39 -15.85
N VAL A 67 4.69 6.62 -14.78
CA VAL A 67 4.24 5.23 -14.74
C VAL A 67 2.72 5.22 -14.67
N ASP A 68 2.07 4.44 -15.56
CA ASP A 68 0.62 4.32 -15.64
C ASP A 68 -0.01 3.83 -14.34
N ASP A 69 0.65 2.85 -13.68
CA ASP A 69 0.26 2.32 -12.38
C ASP A 69 1.44 2.30 -11.38
N PRO A 70 1.47 3.22 -10.39
CA PRO A 70 2.49 3.22 -9.35
C PRO A 70 2.37 2.03 -8.38
N GLU A 71 1.19 1.41 -8.24
CA GLU A 71 1.00 0.26 -7.35
C GLU A 71 1.68 -1.00 -7.88
N GLU A 72 1.71 -1.20 -9.19
CA GLU A 72 2.47 -2.29 -9.81
C GLU A 72 3.96 -2.22 -9.44
N VAL A 73 4.54 -1.02 -9.51
CA VAL A 73 5.95 -0.79 -9.16
C VAL A 73 6.19 -1.04 -7.67
N ALA A 74 5.28 -0.60 -6.81
CA ALA A 74 5.36 -0.85 -5.37
C ALA A 74 5.28 -2.36 -5.05
N SER A 75 4.34 -3.07 -5.68
CA SER A 75 4.16 -4.52 -5.54
C SER A 75 5.42 -5.29 -5.99
N MET A 76 6.04 -4.88 -7.10
CA MET A 76 7.30 -5.46 -7.56
C MET A 76 8.41 -5.30 -6.50
N VAL A 77 8.59 -4.09 -5.96
CA VAL A 77 9.61 -3.82 -4.93
C VAL A 77 9.35 -4.61 -3.66
N GLU A 78 8.08 -4.69 -3.23
CA GLU A 78 7.67 -5.47 -2.08
C GLU A 78 7.99 -6.96 -2.27
N MET A 79 7.64 -7.52 -3.43
CA MET A 79 7.91 -8.91 -3.76
C MET A 79 9.41 -9.21 -3.82
N SER A 80 10.23 -8.33 -4.41
CA SER A 80 11.69 -8.46 -4.41
C SER A 80 12.26 -8.43 -2.99
N THR A 81 11.80 -7.49 -2.15
CA THR A 81 12.26 -7.36 -0.76
C THR A 81 11.89 -8.57 0.07
N ARG A 82 10.66 -9.08 -0.10
CA ARG A 82 10.19 -10.29 0.58
C ARG A 82 11.01 -11.50 0.15
N ASN A 83 11.25 -11.69 -1.15
CA ASN A 83 12.08 -12.79 -1.64
C ASN A 83 13.49 -12.77 -1.04
N SER A 84 14.13 -11.60 -1.05
CA SER A 84 15.47 -11.39 -0.48
C SER A 84 15.53 -11.61 1.04
N THR A 85 14.45 -11.34 1.77
CA THR A 85 14.39 -11.51 3.24
C THR A 85 14.03 -12.93 3.64
N GLU A 86 13.09 -13.59 2.95
CA GLU A 86 12.76 -15.00 3.19
C GLU A 86 13.96 -15.91 2.94
N ARG A 87 14.78 -15.61 1.91
CA ARG A 87 16.01 -16.38 1.63
C ARG A 87 17.06 -16.30 2.74
N ARG A 88 17.14 -15.18 3.47
CA ARG A 88 18.03 -15.07 4.65
C ARG A 88 17.65 -16.03 5.77
N LYS A 89 16.36 -16.36 5.91
CA LYS A 89 15.87 -17.31 6.93
C LYS A 89 16.33 -18.75 6.65
N LEU A 90 16.80 -19.04 5.43
CA LEU A 90 17.27 -20.37 5.01
C LEU A 90 18.75 -20.64 5.34
N GLY A 91 19.45 -19.70 5.97
CA GLY A 91 20.77 -19.94 6.57
C GLY A 91 21.88 -18.99 6.13
N PHE A 92 22.90 -18.88 6.99
CA PHE A 92 24.06 -17.97 6.93
C PHE A 92 25.02 -18.16 5.73
N PHE A 93 24.80 -19.19 4.89
CA PHE A 93 25.69 -19.52 3.76
C PHE A 93 25.40 -18.76 2.46
N SER A 94 24.42 -17.87 2.44
CA SER A 94 24.14 -17.01 1.29
C SER A 94 24.70 -15.61 1.52
N CYS A 95 25.36 -15.02 0.50
CA CYS A 95 25.84 -13.64 0.55
C CYS A 95 24.70 -12.60 0.70
N ALA A 96 23.44 -13.03 0.61
CA ALA A 96 22.28 -12.18 0.70
C ALA A 96 22.18 -11.50 2.09
N THR A 97 22.35 -10.19 2.10
CA THR A 97 22.01 -9.29 3.21
C THR A 97 20.52 -8.93 3.18
N GLY A 98 19.83 -9.35 2.12
CA GLY A 98 18.40 -9.23 1.82
C GLY A 98 17.91 -7.83 1.55
N ASN A 99 18.83 -6.95 1.19
CA ASN A 99 18.53 -5.84 0.31
C ASN A 99 18.79 -6.31 -1.12
N PRO A 100 17.76 -6.48 -1.98
CA PRO A 100 17.92 -7.02 -3.33
C PRO A 100 18.94 -6.24 -4.20
N ILE A 101 19.05 -4.92 -4.02
CA ILE A 101 20.01 -4.10 -4.75
C ILE A 101 21.44 -4.47 -4.34
N ASP A 102 21.71 -4.49 -3.03
CA ASP A 102 23.04 -4.84 -2.51
C ASP A 102 23.42 -6.28 -2.83
N ASP A 103 22.49 -7.21 -2.68
CA ASP A 103 22.71 -8.63 -2.97
C ASP A 103 23.05 -8.86 -4.44
N CYS A 104 22.51 -8.04 -5.35
CA CYS A 104 22.81 -8.12 -6.77
C CYS A 104 24.30 -7.83 -7.07
N TRP A 105 24.85 -6.74 -6.55
CA TRP A 105 26.22 -6.31 -6.90
C TRP A 105 27.29 -6.77 -5.90
N ARG A 106 27.00 -6.81 -4.59
CA ARG A 106 27.97 -7.19 -3.56
C ARG A 106 28.32 -8.67 -3.57
N CYS A 107 27.38 -9.50 -4.05
CA CYS A 107 27.58 -10.95 -4.10
C CYS A 107 28.35 -11.45 -5.30
N ASP A 108 28.81 -10.56 -6.18
CA ASP A 108 29.79 -10.90 -7.21
C ASP A 108 31.21 -10.74 -6.63
N PRO A 109 31.99 -11.83 -6.50
CA PRO A 109 33.38 -11.75 -6.03
C PRO A 109 34.26 -10.85 -6.91
N ASN A 110 33.89 -10.66 -8.18
CA ASN A 110 34.58 -9.83 -9.16
C ASN A 110 33.91 -8.46 -9.36
N TRP A 111 33.08 -7.99 -8.42
CA TRP A 111 32.38 -6.69 -8.52
C TRP A 111 33.30 -5.54 -8.90
N HIS A 112 34.56 -5.57 -8.43
CA HIS A 112 35.56 -4.53 -8.70
C HIS A 112 36.00 -4.50 -10.17
N LYS A 113 35.94 -5.62 -10.89
CA LYS A 113 36.12 -5.72 -12.34
C LYS A 113 34.83 -5.43 -13.10
N ASN A 114 33.68 -5.74 -12.49
CA ASN A 114 32.35 -5.64 -13.09
C ASN A 114 31.52 -4.45 -12.56
N ARG A 115 32.15 -3.31 -12.23
CA ARG A 115 31.47 -2.18 -11.55
C ARG A 115 30.22 -1.69 -12.26
N LYS A 116 30.22 -1.77 -13.60
CA LYS A 116 29.11 -1.37 -14.46
C LYS A 116 27.84 -2.20 -14.28
N ARG A 117 27.95 -3.43 -13.74
CA ARG A 117 26.82 -4.31 -13.45
C ARG A 117 25.85 -3.73 -12.41
N LEU A 118 26.30 -2.76 -11.61
CA LEU A 118 25.42 -2.02 -10.69
C LEU A 118 24.23 -1.36 -11.41
N ALA A 119 24.42 -0.94 -12.67
CA ALA A 119 23.37 -0.35 -13.49
C ALA A 119 22.19 -1.30 -13.75
N ASP A 120 22.40 -2.61 -13.67
CA ASP A 120 21.36 -3.62 -13.89
C ASP A 120 20.67 -4.05 -12.57
N CYS A 121 21.13 -3.55 -11.42
CA CYS A 121 20.60 -3.92 -10.11
C CYS A 121 19.46 -3.02 -9.61
N GLY A 122 19.02 -2.04 -10.41
CA GLY A 122 17.97 -1.10 -10.05
C GLY A 122 16.60 -1.78 -9.92
N ILE A 123 15.80 -1.35 -8.93
CA ILE A 123 14.41 -1.76 -8.75
C ILE A 123 13.50 -0.54 -8.55
N GLY A 124 12.19 -0.72 -8.68
CA GLY A 124 11.21 0.35 -8.51
C GLY A 124 11.09 1.27 -9.72
N PHE A 125 10.81 2.56 -9.48
CA PHE A 125 10.62 3.56 -10.53
C PHE A 125 11.92 3.81 -11.32
N GLY A 126 13.07 3.73 -10.66
CA GLY A 126 14.39 3.94 -11.26
C GLY A 126 15.02 2.68 -11.87
N ARG A 127 14.29 1.57 -12.02
CA ARG A 127 14.86 0.28 -12.46
C ARG A 127 15.54 0.32 -13.83
N ASN A 128 15.15 1.26 -14.69
CA ASN A 128 15.71 1.44 -16.03
C ASN A 128 16.91 2.41 -16.06
N ALA A 129 17.41 2.86 -14.91
CA ALA A 129 18.53 3.79 -14.85
C ALA A 129 19.86 3.09 -15.21
N ILE A 130 20.37 3.35 -16.41
CA ILE A 130 21.62 2.75 -16.92
C ILE A 130 22.87 3.53 -16.48
N GLY A 131 22.76 4.86 -16.33
CA GLY A 131 23.89 5.72 -15.98
C GLY A 131 25.07 5.58 -16.97
N GLY A 132 26.28 5.43 -16.44
CA GLY A 132 27.53 5.32 -17.22
C GLY A 132 27.90 3.90 -17.66
N ARG A 133 26.99 2.92 -17.63
CA ARG A 133 27.28 1.50 -17.94
C ARG A 133 28.02 1.33 -19.26
N ASP A 134 27.57 2.02 -20.30
CA ASP A 134 28.09 1.87 -21.65
C ASP A 134 29.22 2.88 -21.96
N GLY A 135 29.52 3.78 -21.02
CA GLY A 135 30.58 4.79 -21.13
C GLY A 135 31.97 4.27 -20.75
N ARG A 136 33.00 5.09 -20.96
CA ARG A 136 34.36 4.78 -20.47
C ARG A 136 34.47 5.15 -18.99
N PHE A 137 35.35 4.47 -18.26
CA PHE A 137 35.73 4.92 -16.93
C PHE A 137 36.49 6.25 -17.05
N TYR A 138 36.10 7.21 -16.22
CA TYR A 138 36.82 8.46 -16.02
C TYR A 138 37.44 8.41 -14.62
N VAL A 139 38.75 8.65 -14.53
CA VAL A 139 39.54 8.57 -13.29
C VAL A 139 40.31 9.88 -13.13
#